data_AF-A0A1F4X3H7-F1
#
_entry.id   AF-A0A1F4X3H7-F1
#
_cell.length_a   1.000
_cell.length_b   1.000
_cell.length_c   1.000
_cell.angle_alpha   90.00
_cell.angle_beta   90.00
_cell.angle_gamma   90.00
#
_symmetry.space_group_name_H-M   'P 1'
#
loop_
_entity.id
_entity.type
_entity.pdbx_description
1 polymer ?
#
loop_
_entity_poly.entity_id
_entity_poly.type
_entity_poly.pdbx_seq_one_letter_code
_entity_poly.pdbx_strand_id
1 'polypeptide(L)' 'MSNKYHSVTVAIEKGLKEEDIKPIVDAIKMIKGVISAEGNIADATLYIAESRARHEIQQKIVDIVFK' A
#
# COMPACT_ATOMS: atom_id res chain seq x y z
N MET A 1 18.27 16.46 -17.16
CA MET A 1 18.36 15.43 -16.10
C MET A 1 17.08 14.63 -16.12
N SER A 2 17.14 13.29 -16.02
CA SER A 2 15.94 12.44 -15.99
C SER A 2 15.63 12.07 -14.54
N ASN A 3 14.37 12.22 -14.15
CA ASN A 3 13.89 11.75 -12.86
C ASN A 3 13.86 10.22 -12.86
N LYS A 4 14.16 9.61 -11.70
CA LYS A 4 13.99 8.17 -11.45
C LYS A 4 12.86 8.00 -10.45
N TYR A 5 11.86 7.20 -10.82
CA TYR A 5 10.75 6.86 -9.95
C TYR A 5 10.93 5.43 -9.43
N HIS A 6 10.74 5.22 -8.13
CA HIS A 6 10.89 3.91 -7.51
C HIS A 6 9.57 3.12 -7.46
N SER A 7 8.42 3.80 -7.53
CA SER A 7 7.10 3.18 -7.53
C SER A 7 6.07 4.08 -8.21
N VAL A 8 4.97 3.47 -8.64
CA VAL A 8 3.78 4.15 -9.16
C VAL A 8 2.56 3.51 -8.49
N THR A 9 1.65 4.35 -7.97
CA THR A 9 0.40 3.88 -7.37
C THR A 9 -0.74 4.14 -8.35
N VAL A 10 -1.54 3.12 -8.62
CA VAL A 10 -2.76 3.24 -9.44
C VAL A 10 -3.97 3.23 -8.52
N ALA A 11 -4.76 4.29 -8.55
CA ALA A 11 -6.01 4.39 -7.82
C ALA A 11 -7.17 3.91 -8.70
N ILE A 12 -8.08 3.14 -8.11
CA ILE A 12 -9.27 2.63 -8.80
C ILE A 12 -10.48 3.45 -8.33
N GLU A 13 -11.29 3.94 -9.27
CA GLU A 13 -12.42 4.83 -8.99
C GLU A 13 -13.53 4.16 -8.18
N LYS A 14 -13.74 2.85 -8.38
CA LYS A 14 -14.73 2.05 -7.65
C LYS A 14 -14.06 0.85 -7.00
N GLY A 15 -14.56 0.45 -5.83
CA GLY A 15 -14.13 -0.77 -5.16
C GLY A 15 -14.36 -1.98 -6.07
N LEU A 16 -13.28 -2.58 -6.54
CA LEU A 16 -13.30 -3.83 -7.28
C LEU A 16 -13.16 -5.00 -6.31
N LYS A 17 -13.74 -6.15 -6.66
CA LYS A 17 -13.48 -7.38 -5.91
C LYS A 17 -12.06 -7.86 -6.20
N GLU A 18 -11.53 -8.70 -5.31
CA GLU A 18 -10.19 -9.27 -5.46
C GLU A 18 -10.03 -10.02 -6.80
N GLU A 19 -11.08 -10.73 -7.21
CA GLU A 19 -11.17 -11.44 -8.50
C GLU A 19 -11.00 -10.50 -9.71
N ASP A 20 -11.54 -9.29 -9.62
CA ASP A 20 -11.48 -8.27 -10.68
C ASP A 20 -10.14 -7.53 -10.69
N ILE A 21 -9.45 -7.47 -9.55
CA ILE A 21 -8.12 -6.84 -9.43
C ILE A 21 -7.02 -7.71 -10.04
N LYS A 22 -7.15 -9.04 -9.94
CA LYS A 22 -6.11 -9.96 -10.39
C LYS A 22 -5.71 -9.79 -11.86
N PRO A 23 -6.64 -9.68 -12.83
CA PRO A 23 -6.28 -9.39 -14.23
C PRO A 23 -5.52 -8.07 -14.41
N ILE A 24 -5.84 -7.05 -13.61
CA ILE A 24 -5.17 -5.75 -13.67
C ILE A 24 -3.72 -5.88 -13.16
N VAL A 25 -3.53 -6.53 -12.02
CA VAL A 25 -2.21 -6.79 -11.44
C VAL A 25 -1.33 -7.60 -12.41
N ASP A 26 -1.89 -8.64 -13.01
CA ASP A 26 -1.16 -9.49 -13.96
C ASP A 26 -0.76 -8.69 -15.21
N ALA A 27 -1.65 -7.84 -15.73
CA ALA A 27 -1.31 -6.94 -16.84
C ALA A 27 -0.18 -5.95 -16.49
N ILE A 28 -0.17 -5.40 -15.27
CA ILE A 28 0.91 -4.51 -14.81
C ILE A 28 2.25 -5.27 -14.73
N LYS A 29 2.25 -6.52 -14.27
CA LYS A 29 3.46 -7.36 -14.21
C LYS A 29 4.06 -7.67 -15.59
N MET A 30 3.27 -7.59 -16.66
CA MET A 30 3.77 -7.76 -18.03
C MET A 30 4.55 -6.54 -18.53
N ILE A 31 4.48 -5.39 -17.86
CA ILE A 31 5.19 -4.17 -18.27
C ILE A 31 6.68 -4.32 -17.97
N LYS A 32 7.53 -4.06 -18.98
CA LYS A 32 8.99 -4.13 -18.85
C LYS A 32 9.49 -3.19 -17.75
N GLY A 33 10.20 -3.75 -16.79
CA GLY A 33 10.79 -3.01 -15.66
C GLY A 33 9.94 -3.00 -14.39
N VAL A 34 8.74 -3.57 -14.42
CA VAL A 34 7.96 -3.83 -13.20
C VAL A 34 8.56 -5.06 -12.50
N ILE A 35 8.99 -4.85 -11.25
CA ILE A 35 9.52 -5.92 -10.40
C ILE A 35 8.38 -6.57 -9.60
N SER A 36 7.42 -5.77 -9.12
CA SER A 36 6.25 -6.22 -8.37
C SER A 36 5.04 -5.33 -8.66
N ALA A 37 3.85 -5.92 -8.52
CA ALA A 37 2.57 -5.22 -8.51
C ALA A 37 1.64 -5.96 -7.55
N GLU A 38 1.02 -5.22 -6.65
CA GLU A 38 0.20 -5.74 -5.54
C GLU A 38 -1.06 -4.90 -5.41
N GLY A 39 -2.18 -5.57 -5.09
CA GLY A 39 -3.42 -4.89 -4.78
C GLY A 39 -3.42 -4.46 -3.32
N ASN A 40 -3.55 -3.16 -3.05
CA ASN A 40 -3.80 -2.69 -1.69
C ASN A 40 -5.29 -2.81 -1.40
N ILE A 41 -5.66 -3.82 -0.61
CA ILE A 41 -7.03 -3.98 -0.10
C ILE A 41 -7.26 -2.86 0.91
N ALA A 42 -8.01 -1.84 0.49
CA ALA A 42 -8.52 -0.81 1.39
C ALA A 42 -9.72 -1.36 2.18
N ASP A 43 -9.50 -2.37 3.02
CA ASP A 43 -10.45 -2.62 4.09
C ASP A 43 -10.27 -1.46 5.08
N ALA A 44 -11.25 -0.55 5.10
CA ALA A 44 -11.24 0.59 6.00
C ALA A 44 -11.02 0.16 7.46
N THR A 45 -11.49 -1.02 7.83
CA THR A 45 -11.30 -1.61 9.16
C THR A 45 -9.84 -1.99 9.39
N LEU A 46 -9.20 -2.62 8.40
CA LEU A 46 -7.80 -3.02 8.45
C LEU A 46 -6.88 -1.80 8.48
N TYR A 47 -7.15 -0.79 7.65
CA TYR A 47 -6.39 0.46 7.63
C TYR A 47 -6.50 1.23 8.96
N ILE A 48 -7.69 1.26 9.56
CA ILE A 48 -7.89 1.86 10.89
C ILE A 48 -7.17 1.03 11.96
N ALA A 49 -7.22 -0.30 11.89
CA ALA A 49 -6.53 -1.18 12.83
C ALA A 49 -5.00 -1.03 12.74
N GLU A 50 -4.43 -1.04 11.54
CA GLU A 50 -3.00 -0.81 11.30
C GLU A 50 -2.56 0.59 11.74
N SER A 51 -3.35 1.61 11.42
CA SER A 51 -3.07 2.99 11.83
C SER A 51 -3.08 3.14 13.35
N ARG A 52 -4.04 2.51 14.04
CA ARG A 52 -4.09 2.47 15.50
C ARG A 52 -2.90 1.75 16.10
N ALA A 53 -2.57 0.56 15.59
CA ALA A 53 -1.43 -0.22 16.07
C ALA A 53 -0.10 0.55 15.88
N ARG A 54 0.09 1.18 14.72
CA ARG A 54 1.26 2.01 14.44
C ARG A 54 1.34 3.21 15.39
N HIS A 55 0.21 3.89 15.62
CA HIS A 55 0.16 5.03 16.54
C HIS A 55 0.50 4.62 17.98
N GLU A 56 -0.05 3.49 18.45
CA GLU A 56 0.21 2.98 19.81
C GLU A 56 1.69 2.63 20.02
N ILE A 57 2.33 2.01 19.03
CA ILE A 57 3.77 1.70 19.06
C ILE A 57 4.60 2.99 19.07
N GLN A 58 4.25 3.97 18.23
CA GLN A 58 4.94 5.26 18.20
C GLN A 58 4.89 5.96 19.55
N GLN A 59 3.73 5.97 20.22
CA GLN A 59 3.59 6.54 21.55
C GLN A 59 4.47 5.81 22.57
N LYS A 60 4.47 4.47 22.56
CA LYS A 60 5.33 3.68 23.47
C LYS A 60 6.81 3.94 23.25
N ILE A 61 7.26 4.12 22.01
CA ILE A 61 8.65 4.44 21.71
C ILE A 61 8.99 5.84 22.22
N VAL A 62 8.13 6.84 21.98
CA VAL A 62 8.32 8.20 22.48
C VAL A 62 8.41 8.21 24.01
N ASP A 63 7.51 7.49 24.68
CA ASP A 63 7.50 7.36 26.15
C ASP A 63 8.77 6.71 26.71
N ILE A 64 9.42 5.80 25.97
CA ILE A 64 10.69 5.19 26.40
C ILE A 64 11.87 6.12 26.15
N VAL A 65 11.85 6.88 25.06
CA VAL A 65 12.98 7.72 24.64
C VAL A 65 13.03 9.04 25.41
N PHE A 66 11.88 9.60 25.78
CA PHE A 66 11.76 10.92 26.40
C PHE A 66 11.43 10.88 27.90
N LYS A 67 11.60 9.72 28.55
CA LYS A 67 11.39 9.51 29.98
C LYS A 67 12.64 8.93 30.62
#